data_AF-A0ABC9BQM5-F1
#
_entry.id   AF-A0ABC9BQM5-F1
#
_cell.length_a   1.000
_cell.length_b   1.000
_cell.length_c   1.000
_cell.angle_alpha   90.00
_cell.angle_beta   90.00
_cell.angle_gamma   90.00
#
_symmetry.space_group_name_H-M   'P 1'
#
loop_
_entity.id
_entity.type
_entity.pdbx_description
1 polymer ?
#
loop_
_entity_poly.entity_id
_entity_poly.type
_entity_poly.pdbx_seq_one_letter_code
_entity_poly.pdbx_strand_id
1 'polypeptide(L)'
;MASPPSLLRLRPCPCPPLCGRSRSRSQHLHLSRQSLHPLTSPRTCRHPVAAPVAERLVPRRPGTGRWTGIVACRCSYDAENGPPTPPPDMEKSLDEWPVLRRWDVPWEWPTISLTMVACAVSFLLTGMVEQSILEQLGFQVGEATLDEKAEVLFLGQFSTTAVVLGSIFGITNTFRPFSDDIFRYKFEEPFKLQNGWLLWAGIGLLVAIIAIAFAGAAMTFLNGEMPHRETNSLVILLPLIGSSGISTACLLGITGVLAPILEETVFRGFLMVSLTMWFSTPYAVLITAAMFAFAHLTPGEFPQLFVLGVILGFSYAQTRNLLTPIAIHSVWNSGVILLLTFLQLQGYDIKELLQAS
;
A
#
# COMPACT_ATOMS: atom_id res chain seq x y z
N MET A 1 -51.56 21.56 26.90
CA MET A 1 -52.61 20.55 26.70
C MET A 1 -52.78 20.34 25.21
N ALA A 2 -52.44 19.15 24.73
CA ALA A 2 -52.55 18.74 23.34
C ALA A 2 -53.72 17.77 23.19
N SER A 3 -54.47 17.86 22.08
CA SER A 3 -55.23 16.78 21.43
C SER A 3 -55.81 17.25 20.07
N PRO A 4 -56.07 16.32 19.12
CA PRO A 4 -55.77 16.50 17.69
C PRO A 4 -57.03 16.35 16.76
N PRO A 5 -57.05 15.54 15.67
CA PRO A 5 -56.81 15.90 14.26
C PRO A 5 -57.97 15.58 13.29
N SER A 6 -57.91 16.02 12.02
CA SER A 6 -58.66 15.44 10.88
C SER A 6 -58.30 16.19 9.58
N LEU A 7 -58.25 15.65 8.35
CA LEU A 7 -58.30 14.32 7.74
C LEU A 7 -57.90 14.56 6.26
N LEU A 8 -57.14 13.65 5.66
CA LEU A 8 -56.83 13.63 4.22
C LEU A 8 -58.12 13.51 3.36
N ARG A 9 -58.17 14.22 2.23
CA ARG A 9 -59.08 13.90 1.10
C ARG A 9 -58.29 13.50 -0.14
N LEU A 10 -58.81 12.48 -0.81
CA LEU A 10 -58.26 11.71 -1.92
C LEU A 10 -58.80 12.14 -3.29
N ARG A 11 -57.98 11.88 -4.33
CA ARG A 11 -58.28 11.53 -5.76
C ARG A 11 -58.68 12.65 -6.75
N PRO A 12 -58.63 12.43 -8.10
CA PRO A 12 -58.07 11.30 -8.90
C PRO A 12 -57.21 11.68 -10.15
N CYS A 13 -56.57 10.68 -10.77
CA CYS A 13 -55.95 10.71 -12.12
C CYS A 13 -56.99 10.75 -13.27
N PRO A 14 -56.56 11.10 -14.49
CA PRO A 14 -56.88 10.23 -15.65
C PRO A 14 -55.76 10.11 -16.72
N CYS A 15 -55.76 8.98 -17.45
CA CYS A 15 -55.13 8.71 -18.76
C CYS A 15 -56.26 8.41 -19.79
N PRO A 16 -55.97 8.00 -21.06
CA PRO A 16 -55.37 8.66 -22.24
C PRO A 16 -56.37 8.69 -23.45
N PRO A 17 -55.98 8.93 -24.74
CA PRO A 17 -55.66 7.78 -25.63
C PRO A 17 -54.71 7.98 -26.86
N LEU A 18 -54.08 6.86 -27.24
CA LEU A 18 -53.67 6.23 -28.54
C LEU A 18 -53.58 6.96 -29.92
N CYS A 19 -52.59 6.45 -30.69
CA CYS A 19 -52.59 6.01 -32.13
C CYS A 19 -51.85 6.84 -33.22
N GLY A 20 -50.99 6.18 -34.02
CA GLY A 20 -50.64 6.61 -35.39
C GLY A 20 -49.23 6.30 -35.92
N ARG A 21 -49.09 5.27 -36.77
CA ARG A 21 -47.91 4.97 -37.64
C ARG A 21 -47.68 6.04 -38.71
N SER A 22 -46.43 6.20 -39.20
CA SER A 22 -46.06 6.16 -40.64
C SER A 22 -44.63 6.69 -40.93
N ARG A 23 -44.02 6.11 -41.98
CA ARG A 23 -42.68 6.28 -42.58
C ARG A 23 -42.42 7.66 -43.22
N SER A 24 -41.13 8.02 -43.40
CA SER A 24 -40.45 8.18 -44.72
C SER A 24 -39.55 9.42 -44.89
N ARG A 25 -38.29 9.17 -45.32
CA ARG A 25 -37.36 9.99 -46.15
C ARG A 25 -36.86 11.33 -45.59
N SER A 26 -35.67 11.86 -45.92
CA SER A 26 -34.38 11.45 -46.51
C SER A 26 -33.61 12.77 -46.67
N GLN A 27 -32.28 12.78 -46.47
CA GLN A 27 -31.25 13.55 -47.20
C GLN A 27 -29.91 13.37 -46.48
N HIS A 28 -29.01 12.53 -46.99
CA HIS A 28 -27.98 12.79 -48.01
C HIS A 28 -26.66 13.31 -47.41
N LEU A 29 -25.64 12.45 -47.43
CA LEU A 29 -24.30 12.81 -47.89
C LEU A 29 -23.59 11.56 -48.42
N HIS A 30 -23.14 11.70 -49.67
CA HIS A 30 -22.56 10.70 -50.56
C HIS A 30 -21.04 10.87 -50.58
N LEU A 31 -20.31 9.75 -50.68
CA LEU A 31 -19.03 9.53 -51.39
C LEU A 31 -18.71 8.02 -51.20
N SER A 32 -19.10 7.09 -52.09
CA SER A 32 -18.49 6.70 -53.38
C SER A 32 -17.00 6.37 -53.21
N ARG A 33 -16.42 5.22 -53.58
CA ARG A 33 -16.68 4.04 -54.47
C ARG A 33 -15.59 3.02 -54.05
N GLN A 34 -15.65 1.68 -54.21
CA GLN A 34 -15.86 0.90 -55.43
C GLN A 34 -15.82 -0.60 -55.04
N SER A 35 -16.74 -1.39 -55.61
CA SER A 35 -16.75 -2.86 -55.52
C SER A 35 -16.01 -3.49 -56.70
N LEU A 36 -15.41 -4.67 -56.51
CA LEU A 36 -15.14 -5.64 -57.57
C LEU A 36 -15.62 -7.04 -57.13
N HIS A 37 -16.52 -7.60 -57.94
CA HIS A 37 -16.93 -9.01 -58.07
C HIS A 37 -16.98 -9.27 -59.61
N PRO A 38 -17.18 -10.49 -60.16
CA PRO A 38 -17.37 -11.84 -59.58
C PRO A 38 -16.54 -12.95 -60.28
N LEU A 39 -16.73 -14.23 -59.93
CA LEU A 39 -16.84 -15.38 -60.87
C LEU A 39 -17.30 -16.66 -60.13
N THR A 40 -17.98 -17.54 -60.84
CA THR A 40 -19.03 -18.49 -60.38
C THR A 40 -18.72 -19.99 -60.53
N SER A 41 -19.12 -20.80 -59.52
CA SER A 41 -19.68 -22.20 -59.56
C SER A 41 -18.79 -23.41 -59.97
N PRO A 42 -19.11 -24.71 -59.69
CA PRO A 42 -20.32 -25.30 -59.06
C PRO A 42 -20.16 -26.47 -58.03
N ARG A 43 -21.25 -26.68 -57.26
CA ARG A 43 -21.83 -27.94 -56.70
C ARG A 43 -21.00 -28.87 -55.78
N THR A 44 -21.52 -29.08 -54.57
CA THR A 44 -21.94 -30.40 -54.04
C THR A 44 -22.78 -30.24 -52.76
N CYS A 45 -23.90 -30.97 -52.67
CA CYS A 45 -24.81 -31.02 -51.53
C CYS A 45 -24.34 -32.05 -50.49
N ARG A 46 -24.48 -31.76 -49.18
CA ARG A 46 -25.26 -32.56 -48.18
C ARG A 46 -24.98 -32.17 -46.70
N HIS A 47 -26.09 -32.10 -45.95
CA HIS A 47 -26.32 -32.15 -44.49
C HIS A 47 -25.85 -31.00 -43.56
N PRO A 48 -26.76 -30.41 -42.75
CA PRO A 48 -26.39 -29.55 -41.63
C PRO A 48 -26.00 -30.41 -40.41
N VAL A 49 -24.76 -30.27 -39.96
CA VAL A 49 -24.29 -30.76 -38.66
C VAL A 49 -24.59 -29.69 -37.62
N ALA A 50 -25.28 -30.09 -36.55
CA ALA A 50 -25.59 -29.24 -35.41
C ALA A 50 -24.30 -28.72 -34.75
N ALA A 51 -24.24 -27.41 -34.51
CA ALA A 51 -23.19 -26.80 -33.70
C ALA A 51 -23.43 -27.10 -32.21
N PRO A 52 -22.42 -27.53 -31.44
CA PRO A 52 -22.57 -27.64 -29.99
C PRO A 52 -22.57 -26.24 -29.36
N VAL A 53 -23.58 -25.98 -28.53
CA VAL A 53 -23.62 -24.86 -27.60
C VAL A 53 -22.50 -25.08 -26.57
N ALA A 54 -21.44 -24.30 -26.64
CA ALA A 54 -20.43 -24.25 -25.60
C ALA A 54 -20.97 -23.44 -24.42
N GLU A 55 -21.46 -24.13 -23.38
CA GLU A 55 -21.67 -23.53 -22.06
C GLU A 55 -20.31 -23.01 -21.54
N ARG A 56 -20.24 -21.70 -21.27
CA ARG A 56 -19.14 -21.11 -20.50
C ARG A 56 -19.20 -21.68 -19.08
N LEU A 57 -18.29 -22.60 -18.78
CA LEU A 57 -17.97 -22.99 -17.41
C LEU A 57 -17.35 -21.79 -16.68
N VAL A 58 -18.10 -21.23 -15.73
CA VAL A 58 -17.59 -20.32 -14.71
C VAL A 58 -16.90 -21.16 -13.63
N PRO A 59 -15.64 -20.88 -13.24
CA PRO A 59 -15.01 -21.62 -12.15
C PRO A 59 -15.67 -21.28 -10.81
N ARG A 60 -16.17 -22.30 -10.09
CA ARG A 60 -16.58 -22.18 -8.69
C ARG A 60 -15.36 -22.01 -7.78
N ARG A 61 -15.39 -21.05 -6.86
CA ARG A 61 -14.40 -20.91 -5.77
C ARG A 61 -14.39 -22.18 -4.88
N PRO A 62 -13.23 -22.66 -4.39
CA PRO A 62 -13.19 -23.71 -3.38
C PRO A 62 -13.68 -23.16 -2.04
N GLY A 63 -14.66 -23.83 -1.44
CA GLY A 63 -15.16 -23.50 -0.10
C GLY A 63 -14.10 -23.78 0.97
N THR A 64 -13.96 -22.84 1.91
CA THR A 64 -13.12 -22.97 3.08
C THR A 64 -13.67 -24.04 4.02
N GLY A 65 -12.95 -25.15 4.15
CA GLY A 65 -13.26 -26.21 5.11
C GLY A 65 -12.99 -25.75 6.53
N ARG A 66 -14.04 -25.42 7.29
CA ARG A 66 -14.00 -25.25 8.74
C ARG A 66 -14.43 -26.56 9.40
N TRP A 67 -13.47 -27.25 10.01
CA TRP A 67 -13.75 -28.40 10.88
C TRP A 67 -14.57 -27.93 12.09
N THR A 68 -15.81 -28.40 12.21
CA THR A 68 -16.57 -28.32 13.47
C THR A 68 -17.13 -29.70 13.76
N GLY A 69 -16.70 -30.27 14.89
CA GLY A 69 -17.18 -31.54 15.40
C GLY A 69 -18.66 -31.43 15.77
N ILE A 70 -19.45 -32.38 15.26
CA ILE A 70 -20.89 -32.46 15.51
C ILE A 70 -21.11 -33.15 16.86
N VAL A 71 -21.48 -32.39 17.88
CA VAL A 71 -22.30 -32.90 18.99
C VAL A 71 -23.75 -32.67 18.57
N ALA A 72 -24.46 -33.75 18.25
CA ALA A 72 -25.86 -33.70 17.84
C ALA A 72 -26.76 -33.46 19.07
N CYS A 73 -27.31 -32.25 19.19
CA CYS A 73 -28.51 -32.00 20.00
C CYS A 73 -29.72 -31.97 19.08
N ARG A 74 -30.68 -32.86 19.33
CA ARG A 74 -31.93 -32.99 18.60
C ARG A 74 -32.94 -31.99 19.18
N CYS A 75 -33.17 -30.87 18.51
CA CYS A 75 -34.26 -29.95 18.84
C CYS A 75 -35.44 -30.21 17.90
N SER A 76 -36.61 -30.43 18.51
CA SER A 76 -37.91 -30.56 17.85
C SER A 76 -38.24 -29.27 17.09
N TYR A 77 -38.76 -29.40 15.87
CA TYR A 77 -39.10 -28.28 15.00
C TYR A 77 -40.55 -27.85 15.30
N ASP A 78 -40.73 -26.71 15.99
CA ASP A 78 -42.03 -26.05 16.10
C ASP A 78 -42.25 -25.19 14.87
N ALA A 79 -43.23 -25.55 14.04
CA ALA A 79 -43.48 -24.98 12.71
C ALA A 79 -44.23 -23.62 12.71
N GLU A 80 -44.31 -22.92 13.85
CA GLU A 80 -45.04 -21.64 13.96
C GLU A 80 -44.18 -20.38 13.95
N ASN A 81 -42.86 -20.50 14.05
CA ASN A 81 -41.96 -19.35 13.94
C ASN A 81 -41.06 -19.56 12.71
N GLY A 82 -41.16 -18.63 11.74
CA GLY A 82 -40.28 -18.61 10.58
C GLY A 82 -38.80 -18.67 10.96
N PRO A 83 -37.90 -19.05 10.03
CA PRO A 83 -36.49 -19.25 10.34
C PRO A 83 -35.92 -18.00 11.03
N PRO A 84 -35.16 -18.16 12.13
CA PRO A 84 -34.53 -17.02 12.79
C PRO A 84 -33.67 -16.29 11.76
N THR A 85 -33.86 -14.96 11.67
CA THR A 85 -33.04 -14.10 10.81
C THR A 85 -31.56 -14.35 11.14
N PRO A 86 -30.69 -14.58 10.15
CA PRO A 86 -29.27 -14.70 10.41
C PRO A 86 -28.79 -13.43 11.14
N PRO A 87 -27.84 -13.55 12.09
CA PRO A 87 -27.29 -12.38 12.76
C PRO A 87 -26.75 -11.39 11.72
N PRO A 88 -26.83 -10.07 11.97
CA PRO A 88 -26.36 -9.07 11.02
C PRO A 88 -24.94 -9.40 10.59
N ASP A 89 -24.79 -9.48 9.28
CA ASP A 89 -23.58 -9.68 8.52
C ASP A 89 -22.46 -8.78 9.07
N MET A 90 -21.52 -9.39 9.79
CA MET A 90 -20.31 -8.76 10.34
C MET A 90 -19.53 -7.96 9.27
N GLU A 91 -19.71 -8.32 8.00
CA GLU A 91 -19.19 -7.65 6.81
C GLU A 91 -19.65 -6.18 6.69
N LYS A 92 -20.91 -5.85 7.04
CA LYS A 92 -21.40 -4.46 7.05
C LYS A 92 -20.77 -3.61 8.17
N SER A 93 -20.37 -4.22 9.29
CA SER A 93 -19.80 -3.49 10.43
C SER A 93 -18.35 -3.04 10.22
N LEU A 94 -17.61 -3.74 9.35
CA LEU A 94 -16.21 -3.40 9.03
C LEU A 94 -16.09 -2.25 8.03
N ASP A 95 -17.13 -2.02 7.22
CA ASP A 95 -17.19 -0.88 6.29
C ASP A 95 -17.36 0.47 7.01
N GLU A 96 -17.86 0.47 8.26
CA GLU A 96 -17.99 1.70 9.05
C GLU A 96 -16.63 2.27 9.50
N TRP A 97 -15.58 1.44 9.58
CA TRP A 97 -14.27 1.83 10.10
C TRP A 97 -13.20 1.68 9.01
N PRO A 98 -12.77 2.77 8.34
CA PRO A 98 -11.82 2.73 7.23
C PRO A 98 -10.55 1.94 7.53
N VAL A 99 -10.05 2.04 8.77
CA VAL A 99 -8.85 1.36 9.27
C VAL A 99 -8.97 -0.16 9.33
N LEU A 100 -10.19 -0.71 9.45
CA LEU A 100 -10.43 -2.15 9.52
C LEU A 100 -10.76 -2.78 8.16
N ARG A 101 -11.11 -1.95 7.18
CA ARG A 101 -11.40 -2.40 5.82
C ARG A 101 -10.17 -3.11 5.25
N ARG A 102 -10.39 -4.16 4.46
CA ARG A 102 -9.35 -4.92 3.75
C ARG A 102 -9.12 -4.36 2.35
N TRP A 103 -8.11 -4.86 1.64
CA TRP A 103 -7.93 -4.58 0.21
C TRP A 103 -8.35 -5.80 -0.61
N ASP A 104 -8.92 -5.53 -1.78
CA ASP A 104 -9.19 -6.55 -2.78
C ASP A 104 -8.02 -6.61 -3.77
N VAL A 105 -7.12 -7.58 -3.55
CA VAL A 105 -5.91 -7.77 -4.37
C VAL A 105 -6.13 -8.88 -5.39
N PRO A 106 -5.66 -8.71 -6.65
CA PRO A 106 -5.94 -9.66 -7.73
C PRO A 106 -4.95 -10.85 -7.79
N TRP A 107 -3.92 -10.88 -6.93
CA TRP A 107 -2.83 -11.84 -7.00
C TRP A 107 -2.85 -12.84 -5.83
N GLU A 108 -2.28 -14.02 -6.05
CA GLU A 108 -2.21 -15.09 -5.05
C GLU A 108 -0.88 -15.10 -4.28
N TRP A 109 -0.76 -15.98 -3.28
CA TRP A 109 0.46 -16.13 -2.48
C TRP A 109 1.75 -16.36 -3.30
N PRO A 110 1.77 -17.12 -4.41
CA PRO A 110 3.01 -17.32 -5.17
C PRO A 110 3.53 -16.00 -5.74
N THR A 111 2.63 -15.13 -6.19
CA THR A 111 2.97 -13.80 -6.71
C THR A 111 3.53 -12.91 -5.61
N ILE A 112 3.00 -13.01 -4.39
CA ILE A 112 3.48 -12.24 -3.24
C ILE A 112 4.90 -12.68 -2.88
N SER A 113 5.12 -13.98 -2.74
CA SER A 113 6.46 -14.53 -2.48
C SER A 113 7.45 -14.17 -3.60
N LEU A 114 7.06 -14.35 -4.87
CA LEU A 114 7.90 -14.01 -6.02
C LEU A 114 8.26 -12.53 -6.03
N THR A 115 7.30 -11.64 -5.78
CA THR A 115 7.54 -10.19 -5.80
C THR A 115 8.45 -9.78 -4.64
N MET A 116 8.26 -10.32 -3.44
CA MET A 116 9.14 -10.04 -2.30
C MET A 116 10.56 -10.55 -2.54
N VAL A 117 10.71 -11.76 -3.10
CA VAL A 117 12.02 -12.29 -3.49
C VAL A 117 12.65 -11.43 -4.59
N ALA A 118 11.88 -11.03 -5.60
CA ALA A 118 12.36 -10.14 -6.65
C ALA A 118 12.84 -8.80 -6.08
N CYS A 119 12.12 -8.21 -5.11
CA CYS A 119 12.57 -6.99 -4.42
C CYS A 119 13.90 -7.19 -3.70
N ALA A 120 14.02 -8.27 -2.92
CA ALA A 120 15.25 -8.57 -2.18
C ALA A 120 16.44 -8.85 -3.10
N VAL A 121 16.23 -9.64 -4.15
CA VAL A 121 17.26 -9.93 -5.16
C VAL A 121 17.64 -8.67 -5.93
N SER A 122 16.67 -7.84 -6.33
CA SER A 122 16.93 -6.55 -6.97
C SER A 122 17.77 -5.64 -6.08
N PHE A 123 17.43 -5.52 -4.79
CA PHE A 123 18.20 -4.73 -3.82
C PHE A 123 19.66 -5.22 -3.72
N LEU A 124 19.86 -6.53 -3.54
CA LEU A 124 21.20 -7.11 -3.39
C LEU A 124 22.02 -7.00 -4.68
N LEU A 125 21.43 -7.33 -5.84
CA LEU A 125 22.12 -7.27 -7.12
C LEU A 125 22.49 -5.84 -7.50
N THR A 126 21.62 -4.86 -7.25
CA THR A 126 21.94 -3.46 -7.52
C THR A 126 23.17 -3.02 -6.73
N GLY A 127 23.24 -3.33 -5.43
CA GLY A 127 24.42 -3.01 -4.62
C GLY A 127 25.71 -3.69 -5.12
N MET A 128 25.63 -4.97 -5.53
CA MET A 128 26.79 -5.68 -6.10
C MET A 128 27.25 -5.09 -7.44
N VAL A 129 26.31 -4.71 -8.31
CA VAL A 129 26.59 -4.09 -9.61
C VAL A 129 27.23 -2.72 -9.40
N GLU A 130 26.69 -1.90 -8.50
CA GLU A 130 27.24 -0.59 -8.16
C GLU A 130 28.66 -0.70 -7.62
N GLN A 131 28.90 -1.61 -6.68
CA GLN A 131 30.25 -1.86 -6.17
C GLN A 131 31.20 -2.26 -7.30
N SER A 132 30.76 -3.17 -8.18
CA SER A 132 31.57 -3.63 -9.32
C SER A 132 31.87 -2.50 -10.32
N ILE A 133 30.95 -1.56 -10.50
CA ILE A 133 31.14 -0.38 -11.37
C ILE A 133 32.13 0.60 -10.72
N LEU A 134 32.00 0.87 -9.42
CA LEU A 134 32.91 1.76 -8.70
C LEU A 134 34.35 1.23 -8.74
N GLU A 135 34.53 -0.08 -8.58
CA GLU A 135 35.84 -0.75 -8.70
C GLU A 135 36.42 -0.62 -10.12
N GLN A 136 35.60 -0.80 -11.17
CA GLN A 136 36.04 -0.63 -12.57
C GLN A 136 36.40 0.81 -12.92
N LEU A 137 35.73 1.78 -12.32
CA LEU A 137 36.06 3.20 -12.46
C LEU A 137 37.29 3.62 -11.64
N GLY A 138 37.85 2.71 -10.83
CA GLY A 138 39.01 2.98 -9.97
C GLY A 138 38.68 3.90 -8.79
N PHE A 139 37.42 3.97 -8.36
CA PHE A 139 37.00 4.84 -7.26
C PHE A 139 37.54 4.32 -5.92
N GLN A 140 38.47 5.06 -5.32
CA GLN A 140 39.04 4.71 -4.01
C GLN A 140 38.25 5.34 -2.87
N VAL A 141 37.41 4.53 -2.21
CA VAL A 141 36.58 4.97 -1.07
C VAL A 141 37.41 5.57 0.07
N GLY A 142 38.64 5.11 0.28
CA GLY A 142 39.53 5.64 1.33
C GLY A 142 39.96 7.09 1.08
N GLU A 143 40.19 7.47 -0.17
CA GLU A 143 40.74 8.78 -0.56
C GLU A 143 39.64 9.77 -0.98
N ALA A 144 38.45 9.28 -1.32
CA ALA A 144 37.32 10.12 -1.73
C ALA A 144 36.88 11.10 -0.62
N THR A 145 36.54 12.30 -1.07
CA THR A 145 35.95 13.35 -0.23
C THR A 145 34.60 12.90 0.33
N LEU A 146 34.15 13.56 1.41
CA LEU A 146 32.84 13.28 1.99
C LEU A 146 31.70 13.59 1.02
N ASP A 147 31.86 14.60 0.18
CA ASP A 147 30.87 14.98 -0.83
C ASP A 147 30.76 13.91 -1.92
N GLU A 148 31.89 13.42 -2.44
CA GLU A 148 31.91 12.31 -3.41
C GLU A 148 31.28 11.05 -2.82
N LYS A 149 31.56 10.74 -1.54
CA LYS A 149 30.91 9.62 -0.85
C LYS A 149 29.39 9.80 -0.75
N ALA A 150 28.93 11.01 -0.42
CA ALA A 150 27.50 11.30 -0.32
C ALA A 150 26.79 11.18 -1.67
N GLU A 151 27.42 11.67 -2.73
CA GLU A 151 26.89 11.59 -4.09
C GLU A 151 26.80 10.13 -4.58
N VAL A 152 27.84 9.34 -4.34
CA VAL A 152 27.83 7.90 -4.67
C VAL A 152 26.72 7.17 -3.91
N LEU A 153 26.57 7.42 -2.60
CA LEU A 153 25.47 6.84 -1.81
C LEU A 153 24.10 7.26 -2.33
N PHE A 154 23.94 8.53 -2.74
CA PHE A 154 22.69 9.03 -3.29
C PHE A 154 22.34 8.35 -4.62
N LEU A 155 23.32 8.23 -5.52
CA LEU A 155 23.14 7.53 -6.79
C LEU A 155 22.83 6.04 -6.59
N GLY A 156 23.45 5.39 -5.61
CA GLY A 156 23.17 4.00 -5.27
C GLY A 156 21.75 3.81 -4.72
N GLN A 157 21.32 4.69 -3.81
CA GLN A 157 19.95 4.67 -3.31
C GLN A 157 18.93 4.94 -4.43
N PHE A 158 19.22 5.87 -5.33
CA PHE A 158 18.35 6.18 -6.46
C PHE A 158 18.17 4.97 -7.38
N SER A 159 19.28 4.33 -7.75
CA SER A 159 19.30 3.13 -8.60
C SER A 159 18.56 1.97 -7.93
N THR A 160 18.82 1.72 -6.65
CA THR A 160 18.11 0.72 -5.85
C THR A 160 16.60 0.98 -5.83
N THR A 161 16.20 2.22 -5.58
CA THR A 161 14.79 2.63 -5.57
C THR A 161 14.14 2.38 -6.94
N ALA A 162 14.80 2.80 -8.03
CA ALA A 162 14.29 2.63 -9.38
C ALA A 162 14.13 1.15 -9.76
N VAL A 163 15.13 0.31 -9.47
CA VAL A 163 15.11 -1.11 -9.82
C VAL A 163 14.06 -1.86 -9.01
N VAL A 164 13.98 -1.65 -7.69
CA VAL A 164 13.01 -2.38 -6.84
C VAL A 164 11.57 -1.95 -7.16
N LEU A 165 11.31 -0.65 -7.33
CA LEU A 165 9.99 -0.18 -7.76
C LEU A 165 9.66 -0.69 -9.17
N GLY A 166 10.63 -0.72 -10.08
CA GLY A 166 10.50 -1.32 -11.39
C GLY A 166 10.09 -2.80 -11.33
N SER A 167 10.70 -3.58 -10.43
CA SER A 167 10.35 -4.98 -10.19
C SER A 167 8.93 -5.14 -9.66
N ILE A 168 8.53 -4.36 -8.64
CA ILE A 168 7.17 -4.38 -8.11
C ILE A 168 6.17 -4.04 -9.21
N PHE A 169 6.32 -2.88 -9.85
CA PHE A 169 5.34 -2.42 -10.83
C PHE A 169 5.35 -3.30 -12.08
N GLY A 170 6.50 -3.83 -12.49
CA GLY A 170 6.61 -4.77 -13.60
C GLY A 170 5.79 -6.03 -13.36
N ILE A 171 5.84 -6.60 -12.15
CA ILE A 171 5.05 -7.78 -11.79
C ILE A 171 3.58 -7.42 -11.57
N THR A 172 3.27 -6.42 -10.74
CA THR A 172 1.88 -6.11 -10.35
C THR A 172 1.04 -5.57 -11.51
N ASN A 173 1.65 -4.86 -12.46
CA ASN A 173 0.90 -4.34 -13.62
C ASN A 173 0.38 -5.45 -14.55
N THR A 174 0.91 -6.68 -14.48
CA THR A 174 0.37 -7.83 -15.22
C THR A 174 -1.03 -8.26 -14.76
N PHE A 175 -1.45 -7.81 -13.57
CA PHE A 175 -2.75 -8.12 -12.97
C PHE A 175 -3.79 -6.99 -13.12
N ARG A 176 -3.54 -5.97 -13.95
CA ARG A 176 -4.52 -4.89 -14.16
C ARG A 176 -5.77 -5.40 -14.91
N PRO A 177 -6.96 -4.86 -14.60
CA PRO A 177 -7.23 -3.81 -13.60
C PRO A 177 -7.33 -4.37 -12.18
N PHE A 178 -6.84 -3.60 -11.21
CA PHE A 178 -7.06 -3.82 -9.78
C PHE A 178 -7.58 -2.54 -9.13
N SER A 179 -8.05 -2.65 -7.88
CA SER A 179 -8.71 -1.55 -7.16
C SER A 179 -7.86 -0.26 -7.11
N ASP A 180 -8.51 0.89 -7.28
CA ASP A 180 -7.88 2.22 -7.29
C ASP A 180 -7.26 2.66 -5.95
N ASP A 181 -7.42 1.85 -4.91
CA ASP A 181 -6.85 2.05 -3.58
C ASP A 181 -5.53 1.30 -3.33
N ILE A 182 -5.02 0.57 -4.33
CA ILE A 182 -3.70 -0.04 -4.34
C ILE A 182 -2.71 0.92 -5.01
N PHE A 183 -1.56 1.16 -4.39
CA PHE A 183 -0.55 2.13 -4.85
C PHE A 183 -1.13 3.53 -5.10
N ARG A 184 -2.05 3.98 -4.23
CA ARG A 184 -2.75 5.25 -4.40
C ARG A 184 -1.93 6.42 -3.87
N TYR A 185 -1.72 7.42 -4.75
CA TYR A 185 -1.11 8.71 -4.45
C TYR A 185 -2.10 9.84 -4.76
N LYS A 186 -2.79 10.34 -3.74
CA LYS A 186 -3.84 11.36 -3.90
C LYS A 186 -3.42 12.67 -3.22
N PHE A 187 -3.19 13.73 -3.99
CA PHE A 187 -2.77 15.02 -3.43
C PHE A 187 -3.94 15.89 -2.97
N GLU A 188 -5.15 15.62 -3.45
CA GLU A 188 -6.34 16.42 -3.19
C GLU A 188 -6.91 16.22 -1.79
N GLU A 189 -7.58 17.26 -1.29
CA GLU A 189 -8.22 17.29 0.05
C GLU A 189 -7.27 16.92 1.22
N PRO A 190 -6.06 17.53 1.32
CA PRO A 190 -5.02 17.11 2.26
C PRO A 190 -5.43 17.18 3.74
N PHE A 191 -6.40 18.03 4.10
CA PHE A 191 -6.84 18.27 5.48
C PHE A 191 -8.24 17.72 5.79
N LYS A 192 -8.79 16.85 4.94
CA LYS A 192 -10.09 16.22 5.20
C LYS A 192 -10.04 15.36 6.47
N LEU A 193 -10.96 15.57 7.40
CA LEU A 193 -10.95 14.87 8.70
C LEU A 193 -10.97 13.34 8.56
N GLN A 194 -11.72 12.82 7.60
CA GLN A 194 -11.91 11.38 7.43
C GLN A 194 -10.64 10.66 6.91
N ASN A 195 -9.96 11.24 5.92
CA ASN A 195 -8.87 10.56 5.21
C ASN A 195 -7.86 11.52 4.53
N GLY A 196 -7.80 12.78 4.95
CA GLY A 196 -6.86 13.77 4.44
C GLY A 196 -5.43 13.40 4.78
N TRP A 197 -4.61 13.14 3.76
CA TRP A 197 -3.29 12.55 3.92
C TRP A 197 -2.35 13.40 4.78
N LEU A 198 -2.40 14.73 4.66
CA LEU A 198 -1.51 15.62 5.38
C LEU A 198 -1.94 15.80 6.84
N LEU A 199 -3.25 15.88 7.09
CA LEU A 199 -3.79 15.90 8.46
C LEU A 199 -3.40 14.62 9.22
N TRP A 200 -3.65 13.46 8.61
CA TRP A 200 -3.33 12.17 9.23
C TRP A 200 -1.82 11.93 9.31
N ALA A 201 -1.02 12.49 8.41
CA ALA A 201 0.43 12.50 8.55
C ALA A 201 0.86 13.31 9.79
N GLY A 202 0.29 14.50 10.00
CA GLY A 202 0.57 15.31 11.19
C GLY A 202 0.16 14.61 12.50
N ILE A 203 -1.03 14.02 12.55
CA ILE A 203 -1.51 13.24 13.70
C ILE A 203 -0.59 12.03 13.93
N GLY A 204 -0.30 11.27 12.88
CA GLY A 204 0.56 10.09 12.93
C GLY A 204 1.97 10.42 13.42
N LEU A 205 2.54 11.54 12.98
CA LEU A 205 3.85 12.00 13.43
C LEU A 205 3.86 12.37 14.92
N LEU A 206 2.83 13.09 15.40
CA LEU A 206 2.71 13.41 16.84
C LEU A 206 2.59 12.13 17.68
N VAL A 207 1.77 11.19 17.23
CA VAL A 207 1.62 9.88 17.88
C VAL A 207 2.95 9.12 17.86
N ALA A 208 3.71 9.16 16.76
CA ALA A 208 5.02 8.52 16.66
C ALA A 208 6.03 9.08 17.65
N ILE A 209 6.14 10.40 17.77
CA ILE A 209 7.03 11.05 18.73
C ILE A 209 6.70 10.60 20.16
N ILE A 210 5.42 10.64 20.54
CA ILE A 210 4.98 10.25 21.90
C ILE A 210 5.21 8.75 22.14
N ALA A 211 4.79 7.90 21.20
CA ALA A 211 4.86 6.45 21.35
C ALA A 211 6.31 5.95 21.38
N ILE A 212 7.20 6.53 20.58
CA ILE A 212 8.62 6.15 20.54
C ILE A 212 9.35 6.68 21.79
N ALA A 213 9.03 7.88 22.26
CA ALA A 213 9.55 8.39 23.54
C ALA A 213 9.11 7.50 24.71
N PHE A 214 7.85 7.08 24.74
CA PHE A 214 7.33 6.16 25.74
C PHE A 214 7.97 4.78 25.64
N ALA A 215 8.11 4.22 24.44
CA ALA A 215 8.79 2.94 24.22
C ALA A 215 10.25 2.99 24.70
N GLY A 216 10.95 4.09 24.43
CA GLY A 216 12.30 4.33 24.95
C GLY A 216 12.34 4.32 26.48
N ALA A 217 11.48 5.12 27.13
CA ALA A 217 11.40 5.19 28.58
C ALA A 217 11.04 3.85 29.23
N ALA A 218 10.12 3.09 28.62
CA ALA A 218 9.73 1.77 29.07
C ALA A 218 10.90 0.78 29.00
N MET A 219 11.68 0.80 27.91
CA MET A 219 12.86 -0.05 27.76
C MET A 219 13.94 0.30 28.81
N THR A 220 14.19 1.58 29.06
CA THR A 220 15.10 2.02 30.14
C THR A 220 14.63 1.52 31.51
N PHE A 221 13.33 1.64 31.80
CA PHE A 221 12.76 1.19 33.06
C PHE A 221 12.87 -0.34 33.26
N LEU A 222 12.65 -1.12 32.20
CA LEU A 222 12.68 -2.58 32.26
C LEU A 222 14.10 -3.14 32.35
N ASN A 223 15.05 -2.54 31.64
CA ASN A 223 16.41 -3.07 31.53
C ASN A 223 17.37 -2.49 32.58
N GLY A 224 16.99 -1.41 33.28
CA GLY A 224 17.84 -0.76 34.29
C GLY A 224 19.06 -0.03 33.72
N GLU A 225 19.29 -0.14 32.42
CA GLU A 225 20.30 0.53 31.63
C GLU A 225 19.61 1.34 30.54
N MET A 226 20.23 2.43 30.11
CA MET A 226 19.76 3.11 28.91
C MET A 226 19.88 2.14 27.73
N PRO A 227 18.88 2.06 26.83
CA PRO A 227 18.94 1.18 25.68
C PRO A 227 20.20 1.52 24.88
N HIS A 228 21.19 0.63 24.88
CA HIS A 228 22.35 0.74 24.01
C HIS A 228 21.83 0.64 22.58
N ARG A 229 21.54 1.78 21.98
CA ARG A 229 21.15 1.84 20.57
C ARG A 229 22.39 1.40 19.83
N GLU A 230 22.33 0.26 19.16
CA GLU A 230 23.35 -0.11 18.19
C GLU A 230 23.26 0.90 17.04
N THR A 231 23.98 2.01 17.19
CA THR A 231 24.00 3.17 16.30
C THR A 231 24.70 2.86 14.98
N ASN A 232 24.81 1.60 14.57
CA ASN A 232 25.66 1.17 13.47
C ASN A 232 25.29 1.86 12.15
N SER A 233 23.99 2.05 11.88
CA SER A 233 23.50 2.76 10.68
C SER A 233 23.82 4.26 10.73
N LEU A 234 23.51 4.93 11.85
CA LEU A 234 23.78 6.36 12.04
C LEU A 234 25.27 6.68 12.14
N VAL A 235 26.08 5.81 12.74
CA VAL A 235 27.54 5.97 12.89
C VAL A 235 28.24 5.92 11.53
N ILE A 236 27.76 5.09 10.60
CA ILE A 236 28.26 5.06 9.23
C ILE A 236 27.98 6.40 8.52
N LEU A 237 26.80 6.98 8.76
CA LEU A 237 26.39 8.25 8.14
C LEU A 237 26.95 9.48 8.87
N LEU A 238 27.41 9.32 10.11
CA LEU A 238 27.82 10.44 10.96
C LEU A 238 28.92 11.33 10.37
N PRO A 239 29.96 10.80 9.67
CA PRO A 239 30.95 11.65 9.01
C PRO A 239 30.37 12.52 7.90
N LEU A 240 29.23 12.15 7.32
CA LEU A 240 28.55 12.88 6.26
C LEU A 240 27.58 13.94 6.80
N ILE A 241 27.10 13.77 8.03
CA ILE A 241 26.18 14.70 8.69
C ILE A 241 26.92 16.01 8.96
N GLY A 242 26.37 17.13 8.50
CA GLY A 242 26.93 18.47 8.74
C GLY A 242 28.33 18.74 8.19
N SER A 243 28.88 17.86 7.34
CA SER A 243 30.21 18.04 6.74
C SER A 243 30.22 19.13 5.65
N SER A 244 29.17 19.16 4.82
CA SER A 244 28.95 20.16 3.79
C SER A 244 27.44 20.28 3.46
N GLY A 245 27.08 21.32 2.70
CA GLY A 245 25.72 21.48 2.18
C GLY A 245 25.32 20.39 1.17
N ILE A 246 26.28 19.93 0.35
CA ILE A 246 26.05 18.88 -0.65
C ILE A 246 25.80 17.54 0.04
N SER A 247 26.69 17.16 0.96
CA SER A 247 26.56 15.91 1.74
C SER A 247 25.24 15.86 2.50
N THR A 248 24.87 16.97 3.17
CA THR A 248 23.60 17.07 3.87
C THR A 248 22.40 16.96 2.92
N ALA A 249 22.45 17.60 1.74
CA ALA A 249 21.40 17.51 0.74
C ALA A 249 21.24 16.08 0.19
N CYS A 250 22.35 15.39 -0.09
CA CYS A 250 22.35 13.98 -0.50
C CYS A 250 21.73 13.08 0.57
N LEU A 251 22.14 13.23 1.84
CA LEU A 251 21.56 12.48 2.96
C LEU A 251 20.05 12.70 3.12
N LEU A 252 19.58 13.95 3.00
CA LEU A 252 18.16 14.27 3.03
C LEU A 252 17.41 13.68 1.83
N GLY A 253 18.01 13.68 0.65
CA GLY A 253 17.45 13.03 -0.54
C GLY A 253 17.33 11.52 -0.37
N ILE A 254 18.34 10.86 0.19
CA ILE A 254 18.33 9.42 0.50
C ILE A 254 17.25 9.11 1.54
N THR A 255 17.40 9.67 2.74
CA THR A 255 16.65 9.25 3.93
C THR A 255 15.27 9.88 4.02
N GLY A 256 15.10 11.07 3.44
CA GLY A 256 13.85 11.83 3.46
C GLY A 256 12.97 11.64 2.23
N VAL A 257 13.50 11.10 1.13
CA VAL A 257 12.72 10.96 -0.12
C VAL A 257 12.81 9.55 -0.68
N LEU A 258 13.99 9.11 -1.09
CA LEU A 258 14.14 7.85 -1.85
C LEU A 258 13.80 6.62 -1.01
N ALA A 259 14.37 6.51 0.20
CA ALA A 259 14.10 5.40 1.11
C ALA A 259 12.63 5.34 1.55
N PRO A 260 11.99 6.42 2.03
CA PRO A 260 10.55 6.39 2.35
C PRO A 260 9.66 6.00 1.17
N ILE A 261 9.90 6.51 -0.04
CA ILE A 261 9.11 6.14 -1.21
C ILE A 261 9.25 4.65 -1.51
N LEU A 262 10.48 4.14 -1.50
CA LEU A 262 10.78 2.73 -1.73
C LEU A 262 10.10 1.85 -0.68
N GLU A 263 10.40 2.09 0.58
CA GLU A 263 10.00 1.24 1.70
C GLU A 263 8.49 1.26 1.91
N GLU A 264 7.83 2.43 1.87
CA GLU A 264 6.37 2.49 2.00
C GLU A 264 5.66 1.81 0.82
N THR A 265 6.22 1.90 -0.40
CA THR A 265 5.64 1.18 -1.54
C THR A 265 5.74 -0.33 -1.38
N VAL A 266 6.89 -0.84 -0.94
CA VAL A 266 7.11 -2.27 -0.70
C VAL A 266 6.27 -2.77 0.47
N PHE A 267 6.39 -2.15 1.64
CA PHE A 267 5.78 -2.65 2.87
C PHE A 267 4.29 -2.34 2.97
N ARG A 268 3.85 -1.12 2.63
CA ARG A 268 2.45 -0.68 2.80
C ARG A 268 1.68 -0.85 1.50
N GLY A 269 2.25 -0.39 0.39
CA GLY A 269 1.62 -0.44 -0.93
C GLY A 269 1.41 -1.85 -1.44
N PHE A 270 2.37 -2.74 -1.21
CA PHE A 270 2.33 -4.12 -1.70
C PHE A 270 2.10 -5.17 -0.59
N LEU A 271 3.05 -5.33 0.34
CA LEU A 271 3.06 -6.47 1.26
C LEU A 271 1.89 -6.43 2.27
N MET A 272 1.65 -5.31 2.93
CA MET A 272 0.57 -5.16 3.92
C MET A 272 -0.79 -5.39 3.28
N VAL A 273 -1.03 -4.74 2.14
CA VAL A 273 -2.23 -4.88 1.31
C VAL A 273 -2.45 -6.34 0.94
N SER A 274 -1.41 -7.03 0.48
CA SER A 274 -1.43 -8.46 0.13
C SER A 274 -1.78 -9.37 1.31
N LEU A 275 -1.23 -9.09 2.50
CA LEU A 275 -1.50 -9.89 3.70
C LEU A 275 -2.94 -9.78 4.19
N THR A 276 -3.69 -8.72 3.80
CA THR A 276 -5.11 -8.59 4.17
C THR A 276 -6.03 -9.65 3.56
N MET A 277 -5.53 -10.45 2.60
CA MET A 277 -6.24 -11.64 2.10
C MET A 277 -6.41 -12.72 3.17
N TRP A 278 -5.43 -12.89 4.05
CA TRP A 278 -5.44 -13.95 5.07
C TRP A 278 -5.67 -13.40 6.47
N PHE A 279 -5.21 -12.18 6.74
CA PHE A 279 -5.27 -11.55 8.05
C PHE A 279 -6.22 -10.35 8.05
N SER A 280 -6.77 -9.99 9.21
CA SER A 280 -7.44 -8.68 9.33
C SER A 280 -6.41 -7.55 9.22
N THR A 281 -6.87 -6.35 8.85
CA THR A 281 -5.99 -5.19 8.65
C THR A 281 -5.06 -4.90 9.84
N PRO A 282 -5.51 -4.93 11.11
CA PRO A 282 -4.61 -4.76 12.25
C PRO A 282 -3.50 -5.82 12.33
N TYR A 283 -3.80 -7.10 12.05
CA TYR A 283 -2.78 -8.15 12.05
C TYR A 283 -1.81 -7.99 10.88
N ALA A 284 -2.30 -7.61 9.70
CA ALA A 284 -1.44 -7.30 8.56
C ALA A 284 -0.48 -6.14 8.88
N VAL A 285 -0.95 -5.09 9.56
CA VAL A 285 -0.12 -3.97 10.05
C VAL A 285 0.95 -4.46 11.02
N LEU A 286 0.59 -5.28 12.01
CA LEU A 286 1.57 -5.78 12.99
C LEU A 286 2.63 -6.68 12.34
N ILE A 287 2.23 -7.56 11.42
CA ILE A 287 3.17 -8.44 10.72
C ILE A 287 4.13 -7.62 9.85
N THR A 288 3.63 -6.67 9.05
CA THR A 288 4.51 -5.85 8.21
C THR A 288 5.38 -4.88 9.00
N ALA A 289 4.89 -4.37 10.14
CA ALA A 289 5.71 -3.57 11.04
C ALA A 289 6.88 -4.37 11.63
N ALA A 290 6.65 -5.63 12.01
CA ALA A 290 7.73 -6.51 12.46
C ALA A 290 8.73 -6.82 11.34
N MET A 291 8.24 -7.14 10.14
CA MET A 291 9.10 -7.37 8.98
C MET A 291 9.93 -6.14 8.61
N PHE A 292 9.32 -4.94 8.68
CA PHE A 292 9.99 -3.66 8.48
C PHE A 292 11.13 -3.48 9.49
N ALA A 293 10.86 -3.66 10.78
CA ALA A 293 11.87 -3.53 11.83
C ALA A 293 13.01 -4.56 11.68
N PHE A 294 12.71 -5.82 11.34
CA PHE A 294 13.74 -6.83 11.09
C PHE A 294 14.58 -6.55 9.84
N ALA A 295 14.00 -5.95 8.80
CA ALA A 295 14.72 -5.62 7.57
C ALA A 295 15.84 -4.58 7.78
N HIS A 296 15.79 -3.82 8.88
CA HIS A 296 16.83 -2.85 9.24
C HIS A 296 18.06 -3.50 9.88
N LEU A 297 17.98 -4.76 10.32
CA LEU A 297 19.10 -5.52 10.89
C LEU A 297 19.79 -4.83 12.08
N THR A 298 19.07 -3.99 12.81
CA THR A 298 19.52 -3.29 14.04
C THR A 298 18.68 -3.73 15.24
N PRO A 299 19.03 -4.84 15.93
CA PRO A 299 18.23 -5.39 17.02
C PRO A 299 17.91 -4.38 18.14
N GLY A 300 18.85 -3.47 18.44
CA GLY A 300 18.66 -2.42 19.45
C GLY A 300 17.62 -1.35 19.08
N GLU A 301 17.33 -1.16 17.79
CA GLU A 301 16.34 -0.20 17.29
C GLU A 301 14.98 -0.84 16.99
N PHE A 302 14.89 -2.18 17.13
CA PHE A 302 13.69 -2.94 16.78
C PHE A 302 12.41 -2.40 17.44
N PRO A 303 12.36 -2.13 18.76
CA PRO A 303 11.12 -1.64 19.39
C PRO A 303 10.61 -0.33 18.77
N GLN A 304 11.52 0.59 18.45
CA GLN A 304 11.19 1.91 17.93
C GLN A 304 10.80 1.83 16.46
N LEU A 305 11.53 1.04 15.66
CA LEU A 305 11.18 0.77 14.26
C LEU A 305 9.86 0.01 14.13
N PHE A 306 9.57 -0.92 15.05
CA PHE A 306 8.30 -1.62 15.11
C PHE A 306 7.15 -0.65 15.41
N VAL A 307 7.29 0.20 16.43
CA VAL A 307 6.28 1.22 16.78
C VAL A 307 6.04 2.19 15.63
N LEU A 308 7.10 2.72 15.02
CA LEU A 308 6.99 3.54 13.82
C LEU A 308 6.27 2.77 12.72
N GLY A 309 6.65 1.51 12.51
CA GLY A 309 6.09 0.65 11.48
C GLY A 309 4.58 0.43 11.61
N VAL A 310 4.10 0.27 12.85
CA VAL A 310 2.68 0.15 13.20
C VAL A 310 1.93 1.45 12.88
N ILE A 311 2.49 2.60 13.23
CA ILE A 311 1.87 3.92 12.99
C ILE A 311 1.76 4.19 11.49
N LEU A 312 2.82 3.90 10.73
CA LEU A 312 2.82 4.00 9.27
C LEU A 312 1.72 3.11 8.67
N GLY A 313 1.63 1.85 9.11
CA GLY A 313 0.61 0.90 8.63
C GLY A 313 -0.82 1.35 8.94
N PHE A 314 -1.11 1.80 10.16
CA PHE A 314 -2.44 2.30 10.52
C PHE A 314 -2.79 3.63 9.83
N SER A 315 -1.81 4.53 9.65
CA SER A 315 -2.02 5.77 8.90
C SER A 315 -2.46 5.47 7.46
N TYR A 316 -1.84 4.47 6.82
CA TYR A 316 -2.21 4.04 5.48
C TYR A 316 -3.57 3.32 5.44
N ALA A 317 -3.87 2.47 6.43
CA ALA A 317 -5.17 1.83 6.57
C ALA A 317 -6.31 2.84 6.71
N GLN A 318 -6.09 3.92 7.46
CA GLN A 318 -7.06 4.99 7.64
C GLN A 318 -7.26 5.83 6.37
N THR A 319 -6.16 6.25 5.71
CA THR A 319 -6.25 7.21 4.60
C THR A 319 -6.38 6.59 3.23
N ARG A 320 -5.99 5.32 3.08
CA ARG A 320 -5.84 4.63 1.78
C ARG A 320 -4.97 5.42 0.80
N ASN A 321 -3.96 6.13 1.30
CA ASN A 321 -3.10 7.00 0.50
C ASN A 321 -1.65 6.90 0.96
N LEU A 322 -0.77 6.43 0.09
CA LEU A 322 0.66 6.20 0.39
C LEU A 322 1.40 7.49 0.73
N LEU A 323 0.91 8.65 0.31
CA LEU A 323 1.50 9.94 0.72
C LEU A 323 1.47 10.13 2.25
N THR A 324 0.52 9.52 2.95
CA THR A 324 0.39 9.63 4.42
C THR A 324 1.58 8.98 5.13
N PRO A 325 1.81 7.65 5.00
CA PRO A 325 2.98 7.04 5.62
C PRO A 325 4.30 7.56 5.04
N ILE A 326 4.38 7.87 3.74
CA ILE A 326 5.59 8.46 3.14
C ILE A 326 5.93 9.77 3.85
N ALA A 327 4.96 10.68 4.05
CA ALA A 327 5.21 11.94 4.73
C ALA A 327 5.66 11.76 6.19
N ILE A 328 5.02 10.86 6.94
CA ILE A 328 5.43 10.56 8.33
C ILE A 328 6.86 10.04 8.35
N HIS A 329 7.18 9.07 7.49
CA HIS A 329 8.49 8.43 7.43
C HIS A 329 9.57 9.42 6.98
N SER A 330 9.32 10.20 5.94
CA SER A 330 10.18 11.28 5.46
C SER A 330 10.51 12.30 6.54
N VAL A 331 9.51 12.77 7.28
CA VAL A 331 9.72 13.76 8.35
C VAL A 331 10.45 13.14 9.54
N TRP A 332 10.15 11.89 9.89
CA TRP A 332 10.88 11.17 10.94
C TRP A 332 12.38 11.08 10.62
N ASN A 333 12.72 10.56 9.44
CA ASN A 333 14.11 10.35 9.03
C ASN A 333 14.85 11.68 8.87
N SER A 334 14.25 12.63 8.14
CA SER A 334 14.85 13.95 7.92
C SER A 334 14.99 14.74 9.22
N GLY A 335 14.02 14.63 10.12
CA GLY A 335 14.03 15.28 11.43
C GLY A 335 15.22 14.83 12.27
N VAL A 336 15.54 13.53 12.27
CA VAL A 336 16.73 13.00 12.94
C VAL A 336 18.01 13.58 12.31
N ILE A 337 18.15 13.53 10.98
CA ILE A 337 19.36 14.04 10.29
C ILE A 337 19.54 15.55 10.50
N LEU A 338 18.46 16.33 10.44
CA LEU A 338 18.50 17.78 10.65
C LEU A 338 18.82 18.13 12.10
N LEU A 339 18.26 17.41 13.07
CA LEU A 339 18.57 17.59 14.49
C LEU A 339 20.05 17.30 14.76
N LEU A 340 20.57 16.19 14.24
CA LEU A 340 21.97 15.83 14.37
C LEU A 340 22.86 16.89 13.71
N THR A 341 22.54 17.30 12.48
CA THR A 341 23.28 18.35 11.78
C THR A 341 23.29 19.66 12.57
N PHE A 342 22.15 20.05 13.14
CA PHE A 342 22.06 21.24 13.99
C PHE A 342 22.96 21.13 15.23
N LEU A 343 22.92 20.01 15.95
CA LEU A 343 23.78 19.78 17.12
C LEU A 343 25.27 19.81 16.75
N GLN A 344 25.65 19.22 15.62
CA GLN A 344 27.03 19.26 15.13
C GLN A 344 27.48 20.69 14.83
N LEU A 345 26.62 21.48 14.18
CA LEU A 345 26.90 22.90 13.87
C LEU A 345 27.01 23.76 15.14
N GLN A 346 26.40 23.35 16.25
CA GLN A 346 26.58 23.98 17.57
C GLN A 346 27.87 23.53 18.29
N GLY A 347 28.63 22.60 17.72
CA GLY A 347 29.90 22.12 18.27
C GLY A 347 29.78 20.96 19.26
N TYR A 348 28.63 20.28 19.32
CA TYR A 348 28.49 19.04 20.10
C TYR A 348 29.17 17.87 19.39
N ASP A 349 29.94 17.06 20.13
CA ASP A 349 30.42 15.78 19.61
C ASP A 349 29.27 14.75 19.67
N ILE A 350 28.72 14.46 18.48
CA ILE A 350 27.60 13.52 18.36
C ILE A 350 28.03 12.10 18.70
N LYS A 351 29.31 11.72 18.53
CA LYS A 351 29.78 10.39 18.92
C LYS A 351 29.71 10.24 20.43
N GLU A 352 30.14 11.26 21.16
CA GLU A 352 30.01 11.26 22.63
C GLU A 352 28.55 11.28 23.05
N LEU A 353 27.68 12.07 22.41
CA LEU A 353 26.25 12.08 22.73
C LEU A 353 25.54 10.75 22.46
N LEU A 354 25.90 10.07 21.37
CA LEU A 354 25.33 8.76 21.00
C LEU A 354 25.90 7.61 21.84
N GLN A 355 27.12 7.75 22.36
CA GLN A 355 27.76 6.75 23.23
C GLN A 355 27.45 6.95 24.72
N ALA A 356 27.14 8.19 25.13
CA ALA A 356 26.78 8.53 26.50
C ALA A 356 25.28 8.36 26.81
N SER A 357 24.45 8.16 25.78
CA SER A 357 23.03 7.78 25.89
C SER A 357 22.86 6.29 25.76
#